data_AF-A0A7S3IKQ1-F1
#
_entry.id   AF-A0A7S3IKQ1-F1
#
_cell.length_a   1.000
_cell.length_b   1.000
_cell.length_c   1.000
_cell.angle_alpha   90.00
_cell.angle_beta   90.00
_cell.angle_gamma   90.00
#
_symmetry.space_group_name_H-M   'P 1'
#
loop_
_entity.id
_entity.type
_entity.pdbx_description
1 polymer ?
#
loop_
_entity_poly.entity_id
_entity_poly.type
_entity_poly.pdbx_seq_one_letter_code
_entity_poly.pdbx_strand_id
1 'polypeptide(L)'
;TEQSPTKGANPLKPLFSDVGNPQKTSDKLMFALVSCKFPSSYDEDQALAGHPTVFMKILHYVLFFSSNNVKNYLYSRHIDPDTIHLNDYKFMERIFFICINLLGIKPRIQIHQFFKYGFAEQKMMMCVDTIHRVKKLSKEIGIRTQLTSSRKMIVRSSSLAGTRFQ
;
A
#
# COMPACT_ATOMS: atom_id res chain seq x y z
N THR A 1 -53.55 -31.27 11.59
CA THR A 1 -53.83 -30.13 12.50
C THR A 1 -52.68 -30.13 13.48
N GLU A 2 -51.75 -29.17 13.54
CA GLU A 2 -51.78 -27.70 13.43
C GLU A 2 -50.46 -27.24 12.75
N GLN A 3 -50.51 -26.56 11.59
CA GLN A 3 -50.36 -25.10 11.40
C GLN A 3 -49.25 -24.39 12.19
N SER A 4 -48.26 -23.91 11.42
CA SER A 4 -47.20 -22.96 11.78
C SER A 4 -47.74 -21.59 12.18
N PRO A 5 -46.87 -20.72 12.72
CA PRO A 5 -46.82 -19.35 12.21
C PRO A 5 -45.42 -18.97 11.70
N THR A 6 -45.45 -18.32 10.55
CA THR A 6 -44.37 -17.66 9.83
C THR A 6 -43.87 -16.37 10.51
N LYS A 7 -42.64 -16.00 10.16
CA LYS A 7 -42.05 -14.63 10.02
C LYS A 7 -41.02 -14.22 11.06
N GLY A 8 -39.82 -14.02 10.52
CA GLY A 8 -38.72 -13.26 11.09
C GLY A 8 -37.55 -13.23 10.11
N ALA A 9 -37.80 -12.84 8.86
CA ALA A 9 -36.71 -12.50 7.94
C ALA A 9 -35.99 -11.29 8.55
N ASN A 10 -34.84 -11.51 9.20
CA ASN A 10 -33.98 -10.43 9.66
C ASN A 10 -33.48 -9.66 8.43
N PRO A 11 -33.92 -8.40 8.20
CA PRO A 11 -33.33 -7.57 7.19
C PRO A 11 -32.05 -6.98 7.79
N LEU A 12 -31.00 -6.94 6.98
CA LEU A 12 -29.62 -6.55 7.31
C LEU A 12 -28.74 -7.72 7.80
N LYS A 13 -28.44 -8.65 6.88
CA LYS A 13 -27.06 -9.16 6.83
C LYS A 13 -26.15 -7.92 6.75
N PRO A 14 -25.17 -7.74 7.65
CA PRO A 14 -24.18 -6.68 7.46
C PRO A 14 -23.56 -6.87 6.07
N LEU A 15 -23.47 -5.77 5.32
CA LEU A 15 -22.97 -5.69 3.95
C LEU A 15 -21.46 -6.01 3.81
N PHE A 16 -20.91 -6.77 4.76
CA PHE A 16 -19.49 -7.07 4.97
C PHE A 16 -19.22 -8.58 4.96
N SER A 17 -19.98 -9.36 4.16
CA SER A 17 -19.74 -10.79 3.99
C SER A 17 -18.42 -11.13 3.28
N ASP A 18 -17.66 -10.14 2.83
CA ASP A 18 -16.27 -10.31 2.35
C ASP A 18 -15.22 -10.17 3.47
N VAL A 19 -15.67 -10.01 4.72
CA VAL A 19 -14.87 -10.18 5.94
C VAL A 19 -15.21 -11.60 6.41
N GLY A 20 -14.30 -12.55 6.25
CA GLY A 20 -14.69 -13.95 6.45
C GLY A 20 -13.58 -14.95 6.68
N ASN A 21 -12.32 -14.60 6.40
CA ASN A 21 -11.20 -15.48 6.73
C ASN A 21 -9.87 -14.72 6.83
N PRO A 22 -9.47 -14.27 8.03
CA PRO A 22 -8.18 -13.64 8.28
C PRO A 22 -6.98 -14.46 7.79
N GLN A 23 -7.07 -15.79 7.80
CA GLN A 23 -6.01 -16.67 7.30
C GLN A 23 -5.78 -16.48 5.81
N LYS A 24 -6.85 -16.48 5.00
CA LYS A 24 -6.73 -16.24 3.55
C LYS A 24 -6.13 -14.86 3.24
N THR A 25 -6.41 -13.88 4.09
CA THR A 25 -5.84 -12.53 3.95
C THR A 25 -4.37 -12.50 4.39
N SER A 26 -3.99 -13.28 5.40
CA SER A 26 -2.61 -13.52 5.81
C SER A 26 -1.79 -14.15 4.68
N ASP A 27 -2.30 -15.21 4.05
CA ASP A 27 -1.64 -15.87 2.92
C ASP A 27 -1.37 -14.88 1.77
N LYS A 28 -2.37 -14.06 1.43
CA LYS A 28 -2.23 -12.99 0.42
C LYS A 28 -1.16 -11.99 0.80
N LEU A 29 -1.10 -11.58 2.06
CA LEU A 29 -0.07 -10.67 2.55
C LEU A 29 1.32 -11.30 2.45
N MET A 30 1.47 -12.56 2.87
CA MET A 30 2.73 -13.31 2.76
C MET A 30 3.22 -13.37 1.30
N PHE A 31 2.36 -13.73 0.34
CA PHE A 31 2.73 -13.72 -1.08
C PHE A 31 3.10 -12.31 -1.57
N ALA A 32 2.37 -11.27 -1.14
CA ALA A 32 2.66 -9.90 -1.50
C ALA A 32 4.04 -9.44 -0.97
N LEU A 33 4.39 -9.80 0.28
CA LEU A 33 5.67 -9.49 0.92
C LEU A 33 6.85 -10.15 0.21
N VAL A 34 6.72 -11.43 -0.18
CA VAL A 34 7.71 -12.14 -1.00
C VAL A 34 7.93 -11.38 -2.31
N SER A 35 6.84 -10.92 -2.94
CA SER A 35 6.91 -10.21 -4.22
C SER A 35 7.61 -8.85 -4.17
N CYS A 36 7.76 -8.26 -2.98
CA CYS A 36 8.49 -7.01 -2.77
C CYS A 36 9.79 -7.19 -1.98
N LYS A 37 10.26 -8.44 -1.77
CA LYS A 37 11.51 -8.78 -1.08
C LYS A 37 11.61 -8.23 0.35
N PHE A 38 10.49 -8.28 1.09
CA PHE A 38 10.46 -7.86 2.49
C PHE A 38 11.55 -8.61 3.31
N PRO A 39 12.44 -7.89 4.03
CA PRO A 39 13.67 -8.47 4.58
C PRO A 39 13.48 -9.16 5.93
N SER A 40 12.38 -8.89 6.64
CA SER A 40 12.10 -9.48 7.95
C SER A 40 11.17 -10.67 7.83
N SER A 41 11.22 -11.58 8.81
CA SER A 41 10.21 -12.63 8.94
C SER A 41 8.83 -11.99 9.17
N TYR A 42 7.83 -12.48 8.44
CA TYR A 42 6.44 -12.13 8.67
C TYR A 42 5.95 -12.92 9.89
N ASP A 43 5.68 -12.21 10.99
CA ASP A 43 5.10 -12.78 12.21
C ASP A 43 3.58 -12.93 12.02
N GLU A 44 3.19 -14.09 11.49
CA GLU A 44 1.81 -14.41 11.17
C GLU A 44 0.91 -14.44 12.40
N ASP A 45 1.39 -14.98 13.53
CA ASP A 45 0.62 -15.06 14.77
C ASP A 45 0.24 -13.67 15.27
N GLN A 46 1.21 -12.75 15.30
CA GLN A 46 0.96 -11.35 15.69
C GLN A 46 0.10 -10.61 14.66
N ALA A 47 0.25 -10.93 13.37
CA ALA A 47 -0.60 -10.35 12.33
C ALA A 47 -2.07 -10.80 12.47
N LEU A 48 -2.31 -12.09 12.71
CA LEU A 48 -3.65 -12.65 12.95
C LEU A 48 -4.27 -12.12 14.25
N ALA A 49 -3.47 -11.86 15.29
CA ALA A 49 -3.90 -11.17 16.51
C ALA A 49 -4.19 -9.67 16.28
N GLY A 50 -3.78 -9.11 15.14
CA GLY A 50 -3.97 -7.71 14.80
C GLY A 50 -3.00 -6.77 15.50
N HIS A 51 -1.79 -7.21 15.84
CA HIS A 51 -0.79 -6.38 16.50
C HIS A 51 -0.29 -5.26 15.56
N PRO A 52 -0.43 -3.96 15.92
CA PRO A 52 -0.16 -2.84 15.01
C PRO A 52 1.28 -2.77 14.49
N THR A 53 2.25 -3.08 15.35
CA THR A 53 3.69 -2.93 15.03
C THR A 53 4.16 -3.81 13.87
N VAL A 54 3.53 -4.97 13.64
CA VAL A 54 3.85 -5.84 12.49
C VAL A 54 3.53 -5.10 11.19
N PHE A 55 2.35 -4.50 11.11
CA PHE A 55 1.88 -3.76 9.95
C PHE A 55 2.64 -2.45 9.74
N MET A 56 3.03 -1.77 10.82
CA MET A 56 3.85 -0.55 10.74
C MET A 56 5.20 -0.81 10.05
N LYS A 57 5.90 -1.88 10.47
CA LYS A 57 7.18 -2.29 9.86
C LYS A 57 7.02 -2.60 8.37
N ILE A 58 5.94 -3.32 8.01
CA ILE A 58 5.62 -3.64 6.62
C ILE A 58 5.39 -2.36 5.82
N LEU A 59 4.52 -1.46 6.30
CA LEU A 59 4.16 -0.22 5.60
C LEU A 59 5.38 0.69 5.40
N HIS A 60 6.25 0.81 6.42
CA HIS A 60 7.49 1.57 6.31
C HIS A 60 8.41 1.00 5.23
N TYR A 61 8.68 -0.31 5.27
CA TYR A 61 9.50 -0.97 4.27
C TYR A 61 8.95 -0.77 2.86
N VAL A 62 7.66 -1.02 2.67
CA VAL A 62 7.02 -0.99 1.36
C VAL A 62 7.10 0.41 0.74
N LEU A 63 6.86 1.47 1.51
CA LEU A 63 6.88 2.83 1.00
C LEU A 63 8.29 3.34 0.69
N PHE A 64 9.27 3.00 1.53
CA PHE A 64 10.58 3.66 1.49
C PHE A 64 11.72 2.78 0.99
N PHE A 65 11.60 1.45 1.04
CA PHE A 65 12.72 0.54 0.76
C PHE A 65 12.44 -0.45 -0.37
N SER A 66 11.18 -0.77 -0.66
CA SER A 66 10.84 -1.74 -1.71
C SER A 66 11.09 -1.23 -3.15
N SER A 67 11.12 0.10 -3.36
CA SER A 67 11.35 0.69 -4.68
C SER A 67 11.99 2.06 -4.63
N ASN A 68 13.16 2.20 -5.28
CA ASN A 68 13.84 3.50 -5.41
C ASN A 68 13.01 4.54 -6.16
N ASN A 69 12.24 4.15 -7.19
CA ASN A 69 11.37 5.08 -7.92
C ASN A 69 10.33 5.72 -7.00
N VAL A 70 9.69 4.91 -6.15
CA VAL A 70 8.65 5.38 -5.23
C VAL A 70 9.27 6.16 -4.08
N LYS A 71 10.39 5.68 -3.50
CA LYS A 71 11.15 6.42 -2.50
C LYS A 71 11.50 7.83 -2.99
N ASN A 72 12.08 7.96 -4.18
CA ASN A 72 12.45 9.25 -4.76
C ASN A 72 11.24 10.13 -5.06
N TYR A 73 10.13 9.52 -5.49
CA TYR A 73 8.86 10.23 -5.63
C TYR A 73 8.37 10.81 -4.30
N LEU A 74 8.39 10.03 -3.21
CA LEU A 74 8.01 10.51 -1.87
C LEU A 74 8.95 11.63 -1.39
N TYR A 75 10.26 11.49 -1.59
CA TYR A 75 11.23 12.56 -1.30
C TYR A 75 10.93 13.85 -2.07
N SER A 76 10.55 13.76 -3.36
CA SER A 76 10.15 14.94 -4.14
C SER A 76 8.89 15.63 -3.62
N ARG A 77 8.14 14.96 -2.74
CA ARG A 77 6.96 15.48 -2.03
C ARG A 77 7.27 15.87 -0.58
N HIS A 78 8.55 15.98 -0.22
CA HIS A 78 9.03 16.28 1.13
C HIS A 78 8.60 15.25 2.18
N ILE A 79 8.64 13.96 1.80
CA ILE A 79 8.38 12.83 2.70
C ILE A 79 9.62 11.93 2.71
N ASP A 80 10.28 11.88 3.86
CA ASP A 80 11.47 11.08 4.10
C ASP A 80 11.17 9.75 4.85
N PRO A 81 12.08 8.77 4.79
CA PRO A 81 12.03 7.53 5.59
C PRO A 81 12.17 7.76 7.10
N ASP A 82 12.73 8.90 7.51
CA ASP A 82 12.94 9.27 8.92
C ASP A 82 11.62 9.57 9.64
N THR A 83 10.51 9.57 8.91
CA THR A 83 9.14 9.44 9.43
C THR A 83 9.01 8.36 10.51
N ILE A 84 9.82 7.29 10.49
CA ILE A 84 9.83 6.23 11.54
C ILE A 84 10.31 6.72 12.91
N HIS A 85 11.06 7.81 12.99
CA HIS A 85 11.52 8.40 14.25
C HIS A 85 10.44 9.27 14.93
N LEU A 86 9.31 9.49 14.26
CA LEU A 86 8.12 10.04 14.90
C LEU A 86 7.58 9.04 15.92
N ASN A 87 6.80 9.53 16.88
CA ASN A 87 6.00 8.61 17.69
C ASN A 87 5.02 7.82 16.81
N ASP A 88 4.64 6.63 17.27
CA ASP A 88 3.84 5.67 16.49
C ASP A 88 2.60 6.29 15.84
N TYR A 89 1.88 7.14 16.58
CA TYR A 89 0.68 7.80 16.09
C TYR A 89 0.99 8.74 14.92
N LYS A 90 1.96 9.64 15.09
CA LYS A 90 2.40 10.58 14.05
C LYS A 90 2.99 9.87 12.83
N PHE A 91 3.71 8.77 13.06
CA PHE A 91 4.17 7.88 11.99
C PHE A 91 2.96 7.37 11.20
N MET A 92 1.95 6.79 11.85
CA MET A 92 0.77 6.28 11.16
C MET A 92 -0.07 7.38 10.51
N GLU A 93 -0.18 8.59 11.08
CA GLU A 93 -0.82 9.72 10.41
C GLU A 93 -0.16 10.01 9.06
N ARG A 94 1.18 9.99 9.02
CA ARG A 94 1.93 10.17 7.79
C ARG A 94 1.70 9.01 6.81
N ILE A 95 1.66 7.77 7.28
CA ILE A 95 1.36 6.60 6.44
C ILE A 95 -0.03 6.71 5.83
N PHE A 96 -1.05 7.04 6.63
CA PHE A 96 -2.42 7.27 6.15
C PHE A 96 -2.48 8.40 5.12
N PHE A 97 -1.78 9.51 5.37
CA PHE A 97 -1.66 10.61 4.42
C PHE A 97 -1.09 10.14 3.08
N ILE A 98 -0.01 9.35 3.08
CA ILE A 98 0.61 8.81 1.86
C ILE A 98 -0.37 7.88 1.14
N CYS A 99 -0.98 6.93 1.86
CA CYS A 99 -1.96 5.99 1.29
C CYS A 99 -3.11 6.73 0.58
N ILE A 100 -3.69 7.73 1.23
CA ILE A 100 -4.86 8.46 0.69
C ILE A 100 -4.45 9.43 -0.42
N ASN A 101 -3.54 10.35 -0.14
CA ASN A 101 -3.30 11.51 -0.99
C ASN A 101 -2.31 11.23 -2.13
N LEU A 102 -1.35 10.32 -1.91
CA LEU A 102 -0.30 10.04 -2.89
C LEU A 102 -0.52 8.73 -3.64
N LEU A 103 -1.11 7.74 -2.97
CA LEU A 103 -1.36 6.42 -3.55
C LEU A 103 -2.81 6.23 -3.99
N GLY A 104 -3.76 7.06 -3.54
CA GLY A 104 -5.18 6.94 -3.88
C GLY A 104 -5.85 5.70 -3.28
N ILE A 105 -5.28 5.14 -2.22
CA ILE A 105 -5.83 4.02 -1.44
C ILE A 105 -6.85 4.59 -0.44
N LYS A 106 -7.98 3.90 -0.27
CA LYS A 106 -8.98 4.23 0.76
C LYS A 106 -8.91 3.15 1.85
N PRO A 107 -8.17 3.37 2.96
CA PRO A 107 -8.08 2.40 4.04
C PRO A 107 -9.46 2.06 4.60
N ARG A 108 -9.72 0.78 4.85
CA ARG A 108 -10.97 0.28 5.45
C ARG A 108 -10.94 0.28 6.99
N ILE A 109 -9.99 1.01 7.56
CA ILE A 109 -9.73 1.10 9.00
C ILE A 109 -9.35 2.54 9.32
N GLN A 110 -9.83 3.06 10.44
CA GLN A 110 -9.43 4.38 10.92
C GLN A 110 -8.13 4.30 11.72
N ILE A 111 -7.37 5.39 11.80
CA ILE A 111 -6.08 5.40 12.51
C ILE A 111 -6.20 4.96 13.97
N HIS A 112 -7.25 5.36 14.69
CA HIS A 112 -7.46 4.93 16.08
C HIS A 112 -7.84 3.44 16.19
N GLN A 113 -8.47 2.86 15.17
CA GLN A 113 -8.77 1.41 15.12
C GLN A 113 -7.51 0.61 14.77
N PHE A 114 -6.59 1.22 14.02
CA PHE A 114 -5.31 0.60 13.69
C PHE A 114 -4.49 0.27 14.95
N PHE A 115 -4.49 1.16 15.95
CA PHE A 115 -3.76 0.92 17.21
C PHE A 115 -4.44 -0.04 18.18
N LYS A 116 -5.68 -0.45 17.94
CA LYS A 116 -6.38 -1.44 18.78
C LYS A 116 -6.02 -2.85 18.34
N TYR A 117 -5.95 -3.80 19.27
CA TYR A 117 -5.94 -5.22 18.93
C TYR A 117 -7.20 -5.62 18.15
N GLY A 118 -7.10 -6.68 17.35
CA GLY A 118 -8.13 -7.01 16.36
C GLY A 118 -7.99 -6.18 15.07
N PHE A 119 -9.06 -6.08 14.27
CA PHE A 119 -9.04 -5.49 12.92
C PHE A 119 -7.90 -6.04 12.02
N ALA A 120 -7.46 -7.28 12.28
CA ALA A 120 -6.32 -7.89 11.63
C ALA A 120 -6.50 -7.91 10.11
N GLU A 121 -7.68 -8.32 9.65
CA GLU A 121 -8.00 -8.38 8.23
C GLU A 121 -7.90 -7.01 7.54
N GLN A 122 -8.43 -5.95 8.15
CA GLN A 122 -8.38 -4.61 7.56
C GLN A 122 -6.94 -4.07 7.51
N LYS A 123 -6.11 -4.40 8.52
CA LYS A 123 -4.69 -4.03 8.54
C LYS A 123 -3.89 -4.80 7.48
N MET A 124 -4.11 -6.10 7.36
CA MET A 124 -3.49 -6.93 6.32
C MET A 124 -3.88 -6.44 4.92
N MET A 125 -5.17 -6.15 4.70
CA MET A 125 -5.66 -5.60 3.43
C MET A 125 -5.02 -4.25 3.10
N MET A 126 -4.85 -3.36 4.08
CA MET A 126 -4.15 -2.09 3.90
C MET A 126 -2.70 -2.31 3.45
N CYS A 127 -1.99 -3.28 4.02
CA CYS A 127 -0.64 -3.64 3.58
C CYS A 127 -0.63 -4.20 2.13
N VAL A 128 -1.53 -5.13 1.82
CA VAL A 128 -1.65 -5.73 0.48
C VAL A 128 -1.94 -4.65 -0.59
N ASP A 129 -2.90 -3.78 -0.33
CA ASP A 129 -3.26 -2.67 -1.24
C ASP A 129 -2.07 -1.72 -1.44
N THR A 130 -1.34 -1.43 -0.37
CA THR A 130 -0.14 -0.58 -0.42
C THR A 130 0.96 -1.22 -1.27
N ILE A 131 1.24 -2.52 -1.09
CA ILE A 131 2.23 -3.25 -1.90
C ILE A 131 1.86 -3.21 -3.38
N HIS A 132 0.62 -3.55 -3.73
CA HIS A 132 0.17 -3.54 -5.12
C HIS A 132 0.27 -2.14 -5.73
N ARG A 133 -0.14 -1.11 -5.00
CA ARG A 133 -0.12 0.26 -5.50
C ARG A 133 1.30 0.80 -5.66
N VAL A 134 2.20 0.52 -4.73
CA VAL A 134 3.63 0.87 -4.84
C VAL A 134 4.26 0.21 -6.07
N LYS A 135 4.00 -1.08 -6.30
CA LYS A 135 4.49 -1.79 -7.51
C LYS A 135 3.96 -1.16 -8.80
N LYS A 136 2.67 -0.81 -8.83
CA LYS A 136 2.05 -0.13 -9.99
C LYS A 136 2.68 1.24 -10.23
N LEU A 137 2.77 2.06 -9.19
CA LEU A 137 3.36 3.40 -9.27
C LEU A 137 4.83 3.36 -9.71
N SER A 138 5.61 2.40 -9.19
CA SER A 138 7.01 2.22 -9.58
C SER A 138 7.18 2.00 -11.09
N LYS A 139 6.30 1.18 -11.70
CA LYS A 139 6.28 0.95 -13.15
C LYS A 139 5.85 2.20 -13.91
N GLU A 140 4.82 2.89 -13.46
CA GLU A 140 4.33 4.13 -14.08
C GLU A 140 5.43 5.22 -14.12
N ILE A 141 6.18 5.38 -13.02
CA ILE A 141 7.33 6.29 -12.96
C ILE A 141 8.42 5.84 -13.93
N GLY A 142 8.77 4.55 -13.92
CA GLY A 142 9.81 4.00 -14.81
C GLY A 142 9.53 4.26 -16.29
N ILE A 143 8.29 4.03 -16.73
CA ILE A 143 7.85 4.27 -18.12
C ILE A 143 7.96 5.76 -18.47
N ARG A 144 7.50 6.66 -17.59
CA ARG A 144 7.59 8.12 -17.81
C ARG A 144 9.04 8.59 -17.95
N THR A 145 9.94 8.05 -17.14
CA THR A 145 11.38 8.36 -17.21
C THR A 145 12.00 7.89 -18.53
N GLN A 146 11.63 6.70 -19.02
CA GLN A 146 12.11 6.20 -20.31
C GLN A 146 11.62 7.06 -21.48
N LEU A 147 10.31 7.37 -21.54
CA LEU A 147 9.71 8.18 -22.60
C LEU A 147 10.30 9.61 -22.67
N THR A 148 10.60 10.21 -21.52
CA THR A 148 11.22 11.54 -21.47
C THR A 148 12.69 11.52 -21.89
N SER A 149 13.42 10.44 -21.57
CA SER A 149 14.80 10.24 -22.02
C SER A 149 14.89 10.05 -23.54
N SER A 150 14.01 9.22 -24.13
CA SER A 150 13.96 9.00 -25.59
C SER A 150 13.66 10.28 -26.37
N ARG A 151 12.78 11.16 -25.86
CA ARG A 151 12.53 12.48 -26.48
C ARG A 151 13.76 13.40 -26.46
N LYS A 152 14.52 13.42 -25.37
CA LYS A 152 15.75 14.24 -25.27
C LYS A 152 16.83 13.77 -26.26
N MET A 153 16.91 12.47 -26.53
CA MET A 153 17.84 11.93 -27.53
C MET A 153 17.47 12.38 -28.95
N ILE A 154 16.19 12.26 -29.35
CA ILE A 154 15.74 12.68 -30.68
C ILE A 154 16.05 14.17 -30.94
N VAL A 155 15.78 15.05 -29.96
CA VAL A 155 16.03 16.49 -30.08
C VAL A 155 17.52 16.82 -30.21
N ARG A 156 18.39 16.09 -29.49
CA ARG A 156 19.86 16.28 -29.61
C ARG A 156 20.39 15.82 -30.96
N SER A 157 19.87 14.72 -31.50
CA SER A 157 20.25 14.23 -32.84
C SER A 157 19.86 15.21 -33.95
N SER A 158 18.67 15.82 -33.86
CA SER A 158 18.23 16.83 -34.84
C SER A 158 19.04 18.14 -34.76
N SER A 159 19.54 18.52 -33.58
CA SER A 159 20.30 19.75 -33.40
C SER A 159 21.75 19.68 -33.90
N LEU A 160 22.33 18.47 -33.99
CA LEU A 160 23.68 18.25 -34.52
C LEU A 160 23.74 18.17 -36.05
N ALA A 161 22.60 17.95 -36.71
CA ALA A 161 22.51 17.91 -38.18
C ALA A 161 22.45 19.31 -38.82
N GLY A 162 22.29 20.38 -38.03
CA GLY A 162 22.08 21.75 -38.52
C GLY A 162 23.32 22.65 -38.64
N THR A 163 24.52 22.19 -38.26
CA THR A 163 25.69 23.09 -38.09
C THR A 163 26.85 22.78 -39.03
N ARG A 164 26.58 22.40 -40.28
CA ARG A 164 27.63 22.20 -41.28
C ARG A 164 27.29 22.86 -42.61
N PHE A 165 27.25 24.19 -42.65
CA PHE A 165 27.53 25.01 -43.84
C PHE A 165 27.76 26.47 -43.40
N GLN A 166 29.03 26.85 -43.26
CA GLN A 166 29.64 28.09 -43.76
C GLN A 166 31.14 28.08 -43.44
#